data_AF-A0A8I2Z3X8-F1
#
_entry.id   AF-A0A8I2Z3X8-F1
#
_cell.length_a   1.000
_cell.length_b   1.000
_cell.length_c   1.000
_cell.angle_alpha   90.00
_cell.angle_beta   90.00
_cell.angle_gamma   90.00
#
_symmetry.space_group_name_H-M   'P 1'
#
loop_
_entity.id
_entity.type
_entity.pdbx_description
1 polymer ?
#
loop_
_entity_poly.entity_id
_entity_poly.type
_entity_poly.pdbx_seq_one_letter_code
_entity_poly.pdbx_strand_id
1 'polypeptide(L)'
;MVLELRYKSTDGDLSGDPAADSLQQQIDTTHILSLLHLAAMASVSAIVQTEEGAQTQQANFWSMMPVDFVLIFLTPNQRLDDILGMMDLLCTSVLSASVGPLEMGKGPETVAYMIIEKLTCNLLDLPRAASTPRLIHTVGSGVLRTLTAFTQSQFGALQVANHDNAIPRLVTTLSGLVDELYDASDPVVTDSPAGSGGNRAAAHPPAGDLGADKADDADDADDADDADDDLVGLHRLIKQIVLLLHRLVADPATADAANIQSKLAMAYGGPQRYILSLSRIHFAEEDLVYEAGIDEETAELARELCEFVVTPDEGEGVREAFGV
;
A
#
# COMPACT_ATOMS: atom_id res chain seq x y z
N MET A 1 4.15 -9.14 -25.71
CA MET A 1 5.56 -9.23 -26.13
C MET A 1 6.48 -8.42 -25.22
N VAL A 2 6.45 -7.07 -25.18
CA VAL A 2 7.32 -6.26 -24.28
C VAL A 2 7.20 -6.68 -22.81
N LEU A 3 5.96 -6.86 -22.32
CA LEU A 3 5.69 -7.29 -20.95
C LEU A 3 6.30 -8.65 -20.61
N GLU A 4 6.20 -9.61 -21.54
CA GLU A 4 6.80 -10.94 -21.39
C GLU A 4 8.33 -10.89 -21.41
N LEU A 5 8.92 -9.98 -22.19
CA LEU A 5 10.37 -9.79 -22.23
C LEU A 5 10.85 -9.27 -20.87
N ARG A 6 10.19 -8.25 -20.30
CA ARG A 6 10.50 -7.75 -18.95
C ARG A 6 10.31 -8.83 -17.88
N TYR A 7 9.23 -9.60 -17.99
CA TYR A 7 8.95 -10.70 -17.07
C TYR A 7 10.02 -11.81 -17.12
N LYS A 8 10.54 -12.13 -18.31
CA LYS A 8 11.59 -13.14 -18.50
C LYS A 8 12.99 -12.61 -18.19
N SER A 9 13.18 -11.29 -18.18
CA SER A 9 14.44 -10.66 -17.79
C SER A 9 14.69 -10.84 -16.30
N THR A 10 15.95 -11.03 -15.92
CA THR A 10 16.37 -11.22 -14.52
C THR A 10 16.09 -10.00 -13.65
N ASP A 11 16.16 -8.81 -14.24
CA ASP A 11 16.03 -7.53 -13.55
C ASP A 11 14.91 -6.65 -14.11
N GLY A 12 14.20 -7.10 -15.14
CA GLY A 12 13.25 -6.27 -15.89
C GLY A 12 13.94 -5.32 -16.86
N ASP A 13 15.27 -5.27 -16.90
CA ASP A 13 16.03 -4.46 -17.85
C ASP A 13 16.09 -5.17 -19.21
N LEU A 14 15.85 -4.40 -20.26
CA LEU A 14 15.90 -4.85 -21.65
C LEU A 14 17.04 -4.19 -22.44
N SER A 15 17.83 -3.31 -21.80
CA SER A 15 18.94 -2.56 -22.43
C SER A 15 20.02 -3.48 -23.03
N GLY A 16 20.16 -4.70 -22.51
CA GLY A 16 21.12 -5.69 -22.99
C GLY A 16 20.77 -6.34 -24.34
N ASP A 17 19.51 -6.24 -24.79
CA ASP A 17 19.07 -6.75 -26.09
C ASP A 17 18.57 -5.59 -26.97
N PRO A 18 19.31 -5.20 -28.03
CA PRO A 18 18.97 -4.04 -28.85
C PRO A 18 17.62 -4.19 -29.57
N ALA A 19 17.16 -5.43 -29.83
CA ALA A 19 15.86 -5.66 -30.44
C ALA A 19 14.73 -5.44 -29.42
N ALA A 20 14.93 -5.86 -28.17
CA ALA A 20 13.98 -5.66 -27.07
C ALA A 20 13.91 -4.18 -26.66
N ASP A 21 15.05 -3.49 -26.59
CA ASP A 21 15.11 -2.06 -26.30
C ASP A 21 14.42 -1.22 -27.39
N SER A 22 14.68 -1.53 -28.66
CA SER A 22 14.00 -0.87 -29.79
C SER A 22 12.48 -1.03 -29.72
N LEU A 23 11.99 -2.21 -29.32
CA LEU A 23 10.57 -2.47 -29.18
C LEU A 23 9.96 -1.73 -27.98
N GLN A 24 10.68 -1.65 -26.86
CA GLN A 24 10.27 -0.90 -25.68
C GLN A 24 10.13 0.61 -25.98
N GLN A 25 11.02 1.16 -26.78
CA GLN A 25 10.96 2.58 -27.19
C GLN A 25 9.79 2.87 -28.14
N GLN A 26 9.35 1.87 -28.91
CA GLN A 26 8.26 2.04 -29.88
C GLN A 26 6.87 1.82 -29.28
N ILE A 27 6.75 1.07 -28.18
CA ILE A 27 5.46 0.69 -27.59
C ILE A 27 5.34 1.26 -26.19
N ASP A 28 4.50 2.29 -26.07
CA ASP A 28 4.14 2.84 -24.76
C ASP A 28 3.04 1.98 -24.09
N THR A 29 3.46 1.07 -23.20
CA THR A 29 2.52 0.22 -22.46
C THR A 29 1.66 1.01 -21.47
N THR A 30 2.17 2.13 -20.92
CA THR A 30 1.45 2.96 -19.97
C THR A 30 0.26 3.62 -20.66
N HIS A 31 0.48 4.15 -21.87
CA HIS A 31 -0.60 4.72 -22.68
C HIS A 31 -1.66 3.67 -23.05
N ILE A 32 -1.24 2.47 -23.47
CA ILE A 32 -2.17 1.38 -23.78
C ILE A 32 -3.01 1.02 -22.55
N LEU A 33 -2.38 0.93 -21.37
CA LEU A 33 -3.07 0.61 -20.12
C LEU A 33 -4.05 1.72 -19.72
N SER A 34 -3.71 2.99 -19.96
CA SER A 34 -4.63 4.12 -19.75
C SER A 34 -5.88 4.05 -20.64
N LEU A 35 -5.70 3.64 -21.90
CA LEU A 35 -6.82 3.42 -22.84
C LEU A 35 -7.69 2.23 -22.40
N LEU A 36 -7.08 1.14 -21.93
CA LEU A 36 -7.80 0.01 -21.37
C LEU A 36 -8.59 0.41 -20.12
N HIS A 37 -8.00 1.21 -19.23
CA HIS A 37 -8.68 1.73 -18.04
C HIS A 37 -9.88 2.60 -18.41
N LEU A 38 -9.73 3.50 -19.39
CA LEU A 38 -10.83 4.30 -19.89
C LEU A 38 -11.97 3.44 -20.49
N ALA A 39 -11.62 2.43 -21.29
CA ALA A 39 -12.58 1.50 -21.86
C ALA A 39 -13.30 0.67 -20.77
N ALA A 40 -12.58 0.26 -19.73
CA ALA A 40 -13.16 -0.46 -18.60
C ALA A 40 -14.14 0.41 -17.81
N MET A 41 -13.77 1.66 -17.50
CA MET A 41 -14.64 2.64 -16.84
C MET A 41 -15.90 2.96 -17.68
N ALA A 42 -15.75 3.08 -18.99
CA ALA A 42 -16.89 3.19 -19.91
C ALA A 42 -17.78 1.95 -19.85
N SER A 43 -17.20 0.76 -19.73
CA SER A 43 -17.95 -0.51 -19.65
C SER A 43 -18.72 -0.67 -18.33
N VAL A 44 -18.22 -0.10 -17.23
CA VAL A 44 -18.93 -0.04 -15.93
C VAL A 44 -20.15 0.87 -16.01
N SER A 45 -20.05 2.00 -16.72
CA SER A 45 -21.12 3.00 -16.82
C SER A 45 -22.11 2.75 -17.97
N ALA A 46 -21.70 2.03 -19.01
CA ALA A 46 -22.52 1.74 -20.18
C ALA A 46 -23.57 0.67 -19.87
N ILE A 47 -24.82 1.12 -19.70
CA ILE A 47 -25.99 0.26 -19.54
C ILE A 47 -26.54 -0.11 -20.92
N VAL A 48 -26.59 -1.40 -21.21
CA VAL A 48 -27.16 -1.95 -22.45
C VAL A 48 -28.42 -2.73 -22.12
N GLN A 49 -29.47 -2.54 -22.91
CA GLN A 49 -30.69 -3.33 -22.80
C GLN A 49 -30.46 -4.69 -23.47
N THR A 50 -30.55 -5.75 -22.68
CA THR A 50 -30.50 -7.14 -23.13
C THR A 50 -31.86 -7.81 -22.92
N GLU A 51 -32.05 -9.01 -23.47
CA GLU A 51 -33.26 -9.80 -23.25
C GLU A 51 -33.50 -10.13 -21.75
N GLU A 52 -32.43 -10.11 -20.95
CA GLU A 52 -32.42 -10.33 -19.50
C GLU A 52 -32.51 -9.02 -18.68
N GLY A 53 -32.69 -7.87 -19.34
CA GLY A 53 -32.79 -6.55 -18.71
C GLY A 53 -31.58 -5.64 -18.97
N ALA A 54 -31.53 -4.53 -18.23
CA ALA A 54 -30.46 -3.54 -18.32
C ALA A 54 -29.19 -4.06 -17.61
N GLN A 55 -28.14 -4.36 -18.36
CA GLN A 55 -26.86 -4.88 -17.83
C GLN A 55 -25.68 -3.98 -18.25
N THR A 56 -24.64 -3.94 -17.42
CA THR A 56 -23.39 -3.25 -17.75
C THR A 56 -22.55 -4.08 -18.73
N GLN A 57 -21.67 -3.44 -19.49
CA GLN A 57 -20.72 -4.12 -20.37
C GLN A 57 -19.45 -4.59 -19.66
N GLN A 58 -19.36 -4.38 -18.35
CA GLN A 58 -18.21 -4.70 -17.52
C GLN A 58 -17.80 -6.18 -17.64
N ALA A 59 -18.76 -7.11 -17.53
CA ALA A 59 -18.47 -8.54 -17.65
C ALA A 59 -17.93 -8.90 -19.04
N ASN A 60 -18.44 -8.26 -20.10
CA ASN A 60 -17.96 -8.48 -21.47
C ASN A 60 -16.52 -7.96 -21.67
N PHE A 61 -16.18 -6.82 -21.07
CA PHE A 61 -14.80 -6.33 -21.10
C PHE A 61 -13.84 -7.30 -20.40
N TRP A 62 -14.19 -7.73 -19.18
CA TRP A 62 -13.33 -8.59 -18.38
C TRP A 62 -13.24 -10.04 -18.87
N SER A 63 -14.20 -10.51 -19.68
CA SER A 63 -14.10 -11.82 -20.36
C SER A 63 -13.13 -11.81 -21.54
N MET A 64 -12.79 -10.64 -22.09
CA MET A 64 -11.77 -10.50 -23.13
C MET A 64 -10.36 -10.33 -22.54
N MET A 65 -10.24 -10.07 -21.24
CA MET A 65 -8.96 -9.85 -20.58
C MET A 65 -8.32 -11.20 -20.19
N PRO A 66 -7.08 -11.51 -20.60
CA PRO A 66 -6.41 -12.72 -20.15
C PRO A 66 -5.93 -12.60 -18.70
N VAL A 67 -6.03 -13.68 -17.91
CA VAL A 67 -5.53 -13.68 -16.53
C VAL A 67 -4.01 -13.53 -16.48
N ASP A 68 -3.29 -14.23 -17.35
CA ASP A 68 -1.82 -14.17 -17.40
C ASP A 68 -1.32 -12.75 -17.70
N PHE A 69 -2.08 -11.99 -18.50
CA PHE A 69 -1.77 -10.59 -18.78
C PHE A 69 -1.77 -9.75 -17.49
N VAL A 70 -2.83 -9.87 -16.69
CA VAL A 70 -2.94 -9.19 -15.38
C VAL A 70 -1.79 -9.60 -14.46
N LEU A 71 -1.52 -10.90 -14.35
CA LEU A 71 -0.48 -11.41 -13.45
C LEU A 71 0.92 -10.97 -13.85
N ILE A 72 1.21 -10.86 -15.15
CA ILE A 72 2.48 -10.34 -15.65
C ILE A 72 2.65 -8.86 -15.28
N PHE A 73 1.58 -8.05 -15.44
CA PHE A 73 1.64 -6.63 -15.07
C PHE A 73 1.91 -6.40 -13.59
N LEU A 74 1.40 -7.28 -12.71
CA LEU A 74 1.58 -7.17 -11.26
C LEU A 74 2.95 -7.71 -10.77
N THR A 75 3.88 -8.03 -11.67
CA THR A 75 5.23 -8.49 -11.28
C THR A 75 6.17 -7.31 -11.02
N PRO A 76 7.11 -7.42 -10.06
CA PRO A 76 8.01 -6.33 -9.70
C PRO A 76 9.00 -5.95 -10.82
N ASN A 77 9.10 -6.78 -11.88
CA ASN A 77 9.94 -6.54 -13.05
C ASN A 77 9.31 -5.56 -14.07
N GLN A 78 8.05 -5.16 -13.86
CA GLN A 78 7.39 -4.19 -14.73
C GLN A 78 7.71 -2.76 -14.30
N ARG A 79 7.39 -1.79 -15.16
CA ARG A 79 7.54 -0.37 -14.81
C ARG A 79 6.53 -0.01 -13.73
N LEU A 80 6.90 0.89 -12.84
CA LEU A 80 6.04 1.30 -11.73
C LEU A 80 4.66 1.80 -12.20
N ASP A 81 4.63 2.66 -13.22
CA ASP A 81 3.39 3.18 -13.80
C ASP A 81 2.50 2.08 -14.41
N ASP A 82 3.11 1.06 -14.99
CA ASP A 82 2.40 -0.09 -15.55
C ASP A 82 1.75 -0.93 -14.43
N ILE A 83 2.46 -1.13 -13.32
CA ILE A 83 1.97 -1.85 -12.14
C ILE A 83 0.79 -1.11 -11.51
N LEU A 84 0.97 0.19 -11.24
CA LEU A 84 -0.07 1.05 -10.65
C LEU A 84 -1.29 1.16 -11.57
N GLY A 85 -1.07 1.35 -12.87
CA GLY A 85 -2.16 1.39 -13.85
C GLY A 85 -2.94 0.07 -13.92
N MET A 86 -2.30 -1.08 -13.67
CA MET A 86 -2.99 -2.37 -13.62
C MET A 86 -3.80 -2.52 -12.33
N MET A 87 -3.29 -2.04 -11.19
CA MET A 87 -4.04 -1.97 -9.94
C MET A 87 -5.29 -1.09 -10.06
N ASP A 88 -5.18 0.05 -10.73
CA ASP A 88 -6.31 0.95 -11.00
C ASP A 88 -7.29 0.34 -12.01
N LEU A 89 -6.80 -0.33 -13.06
CA LEU A 89 -7.64 -1.09 -13.98
C LEU A 89 -8.43 -2.17 -13.22
N LEU A 90 -7.79 -2.94 -12.34
CA LEU A 90 -8.44 -3.98 -11.54
C LEU A 90 -9.56 -3.46 -10.63
N CYS A 91 -9.52 -2.21 -10.19
CA CYS A 91 -10.61 -1.61 -9.43
C CYS A 91 -11.95 -1.62 -10.21
N THR A 92 -11.90 -1.71 -11.54
CA THR A 92 -13.09 -1.79 -12.40
C THR A 92 -13.55 -3.22 -12.68
N SER A 93 -12.93 -4.23 -12.05
CA SER A 93 -13.22 -5.67 -12.26
C SER A 93 -14.18 -6.28 -11.25
N VAL A 94 -14.75 -5.48 -10.36
CA VAL A 94 -15.59 -5.97 -9.26
C VAL A 94 -17.00 -6.27 -9.76
N LEU A 95 -17.37 -7.54 -9.81
CA LEU A 95 -18.70 -8.03 -10.16
C LEU A 95 -19.32 -8.76 -8.95
N SER A 96 -20.62 -9.06 -8.99
CA SER A 96 -21.32 -9.66 -7.84
C SER A 96 -20.81 -11.03 -7.43
N ALA A 97 -20.25 -11.81 -8.37
CA ALA A 97 -19.82 -13.20 -8.16
C ALA A 97 -18.38 -13.48 -8.65
N SER A 98 -17.63 -12.43 -8.99
CA SER A 98 -16.25 -12.55 -9.48
C SER A 98 -15.48 -11.24 -9.29
N VAL A 99 -14.17 -11.34 -9.18
CA VAL A 99 -13.24 -10.20 -9.26
C VAL A 99 -12.12 -10.56 -10.24
N GLY A 100 -11.67 -9.59 -11.03
CA GLY A 100 -10.70 -9.81 -12.10
C GLY A 100 -11.30 -10.40 -13.39
N PRO A 101 -10.44 -10.90 -14.30
CA PRO A 101 -10.87 -11.42 -15.59
C PRO A 101 -11.75 -12.68 -15.53
N LEU A 102 -12.64 -12.83 -16.52
CA LEU A 102 -13.54 -13.98 -16.65
C LEU A 102 -12.97 -14.98 -17.67
N GLU A 103 -12.04 -15.84 -17.23
CA GLU A 103 -11.38 -16.80 -18.12
C GLU A 103 -12.15 -18.13 -18.21
N MET A 104 -12.45 -18.55 -19.44
CA MET A 104 -13.08 -19.84 -19.71
C MET A 104 -12.14 -20.98 -19.28
N GLY A 105 -12.55 -21.75 -18.26
CA GLY A 105 -11.81 -22.92 -17.77
C GLY A 105 -11.12 -22.73 -16.42
N LYS A 106 -11.06 -21.51 -15.87
CA LYS A 106 -10.67 -21.25 -14.47
C LYS A 106 -11.89 -20.78 -13.68
N GLY A 107 -12.05 -21.29 -12.46
CA GLY A 107 -13.11 -20.81 -11.57
C GLY A 107 -12.84 -19.37 -11.11
N PRO A 108 -13.87 -18.57 -10.83
CA PRO A 108 -13.70 -17.18 -10.38
C PRO A 108 -12.91 -17.09 -9.07
N GLU A 109 -13.03 -18.10 -8.19
CA GLU A 109 -12.26 -18.20 -6.94
C GLU A 109 -10.76 -18.40 -7.21
N THR A 110 -10.41 -19.24 -8.18
CA THR A 110 -9.01 -19.47 -8.57
C THR A 110 -8.38 -18.20 -9.16
N VAL A 111 -9.12 -17.48 -10.02
CA VAL A 111 -8.64 -16.22 -10.58
C VAL A 111 -8.46 -15.17 -9.50
N ALA A 112 -9.45 -15.01 -8.61
CA ALA A 112 -9.36 -14.10 -7.48
C ALA A 112 -8.15 -14.42 -6.58
N TYR A 113 -7.94 -15.71 -6.26
CA TYR A 113 -6.79 -16.16 -5.48
C TYR A 113 -5.47 -15.74 -6.12
N MET A 114 -5.28 -16.01 -7.42
CA MET A 114 -4.03 -15.66 -8.12
C MET A 114 -3.77 -14.15 -8.13
N ILE A 115 -4.81 -13.34 -8.29
CA ILE A 115 -4.69 -11.88 -8.32
C ILE A 115 -4.40 -11.33 -6.92
N ILE A 116 -5.13 -11.80 -5.89
CA ILE A 116 -4.92 -11.36 -4.49
C ILE A 116 -3.53 -11.77 -4.02
N GLU A 117 -3.05 -12.97 -4.38
CA GLU A 117 -1.68 -13.41 -4.08
C GLU A 117 -0.67 -12.43 -4.67
N LYS A 118 -0.80 -12.06 -5.96
CA LYS A 118 0.11 -11.10 -6.59
C LYS A 118 -0.01 -9.67 -6.07
N LEU A 119 -1.22 -9.18 -5.83
CA LEU A 119 -1.43 -7.85 -5.25
C LEU A 119 -0.77 -7.75 -3.87
N THR A 120 -1.04 -8.72 -2.99
CA THR A 120 -0.48 -8.71 -1.63
C THR A 120 1.03 -8.96 -1.61
N CYS A 121 1.60 -9.68 -2.59
CA CYS A 121 3.05 -9.76 -2.76
C CYS A 121 3.68 -8.38 -2.96
N ASN A 122 3.03 -7.45 -3.66
CA ASN A 122 3.57 -6.09 -3.90
C ASN A 122 3.66 -5.23 -2.62
N LEU A 123 3.13 -5.70 -1.48
CA LEU A 123 3.35 -5.07 -0.17
C LEU A 123 4.71 -5.43 0.45
N LEU A 124 5.29 -6.58 0.07
CA LEU A 124 6.52 -7.10 0.65
C LEU A 124 7.67 -7.17 -0.38
N ASP A 125 7.35 -7.59 -1.60
CA ASP A 125 8.26 -7.68 -2.73
C ASP A 125 7.98 -6.50 -3.66
N LEU A 126 8.50 -5.34 -3.24
CA LEU A 126 8.26 -4.06 -3.89
C LEU A 126 8.91 -4.02 -5.29
N PRO A 127 8.29 -3.34 -6.27
CA PRO A 127 8.93 -3.09 -7.55
C PRO A 127 10.27 -2.40 -7.35
N ARG A 128 11.32 -2.81 -8.08
CA ARG A 128 12.68 -2.28 -7.90
C ARG A 128 12.78 -0.77 -8.10
N ALA A 129 11.89 -0.20 -8.90
CA ALA A 129 11.79 1.23 -9.13
C ALA A 129 11.26 2.01 -7.91
N ALA A 130 10.56 1.35 -6.98
CA ALA A 130 10.08 1.94 -5.73
C ALA A 130 11.19 1.91 -4.67
N SER A 131 12.19 2.78 -4.83
CA SER A 131 13.36 2.86 -3.94
C SER A 131 13.24 3.93 -2.85
N THR A 132 12.25 4.83 -2.95
CA THR A 132 12.02 5.91 -1.98
C THR A 132 10.76 5.64 -1.17
N PRO A 133 10.66 6.11 0.09
CA PRO A 133 9.45 5.95 0.92
C PRO A 133 8.18 6.41 0.20
N ARG A 134 8.20 7.56 -0.48
CA ARG A 134 7.13 8.04 -1.38
C ARG A 134 6.59 6.97 -2.33
N LEU A 135 7.49 6.32 -3.06
CA LEU A 135 7.10 5.35 -4.08
C LEU A 135 6.63 4.04 -3.43
N ILE A 136 7.24 3.64 -2.32
CA ILE A 136 6.81 2.50 -1.51
C ILE A 136 5.37 2.73 -1.01
N HIS A 137 5.11 3.92 -0.45
CA HIS A 137 3.78 4.32 0.04
C HIS A 137 2.76 4.39 -1.09
N THR A 138 3.19 4.81 -2.29
CA THR A 138 2.36 4.83 -3.50
C THR A 138 1.97 3.42 -3.95
N VAL A 139 2.91 2.47 -3.97
CA VAL A 139 2.63 1.05 -4.29
C VAL A 139 1.68 0.45 -3.26
N GLY A 140 1.97 0.63 -1.97
CA GLY A 140 1.10 0.17 -0.88
C GLY A 140 -0.31 0.71 -1.01
N SER A 141 -0.44 2.00 -1.33
CA SER A 141 -1.73 2.67 -1.53
C SER A 141 -2.48 2.08 -2.73
N GLY A 142 -1.77 1.73 -3.81
CA GLY A 142 -2.32 1.04 -4.97
C GLY A 142 -2.91 -0.32 -4.59
N VAL A 143 -2.14 -1.14 -3.88
CA VAL A 143 -2.58 -2.47 -3.42
C VAL A 143 -3.81 -2.36 -2.52
N LEU A 144 -3.76 -1.52 -1.49
CA LEU A 144 -4.85 -1.37 -0.51
C LEU A 144 -6.12 -0.81 -1.16
N ARG A 145 -6.00 0.11 -2.13
CA ARG A 145 -7.13 0.61 -2.91
C ARG A 145 -7.79 -0.51 -3.71
N THR A 146 -7.01 -1.34 -4.41
CA THR A 146 -7.55 -2.46 -5.19
C THR A 146 -8.21 -3.51 -4.29
N LEU A 147 -7.59 -3.87 -3.17
CA LEU A 147 -8.18 -4.80 -2.20
C LEU A 147 -9.47 -4.22 -1.61
N THR A 148 -9.47 -2.94 -1.24
CA THR A 148 -10.67 -2.25 -0.75
C THR A 148 -11.79 -2.28 -1.78
N ALA A 149 -11.48 -2.04 -3.07
CA ALA A 149 -12.44 -2.16 -4.16
C ALA A 149 -13.01 -3.59 -4.23
N PHE A 150 -12.19 -4.63 -4.14
CA PHE A 150 -12.66 -6.03 -4.16
C PHE A 150 -13.61 -6.33 -3.00
N THR A 151 -13.32 -5.82 -1.80
CA THR A 151 -14.19 -5.99 -0.62
C THR A 151 -15.54 -5.27 -0.71
N GLN A 152 -15.77 -4.44 -1.73
CA GLN A 152 -17.09 -3.85 -1.98
C GLN A 152 -18.12 -4.89 -2.45
N SER A 153 -17.65 -6.03 -2.97
CA SER A 153 -18.50 -7.18 -3.29
C SER A 153 -18.40 -8.24 -2.19
N GLN A 154 -19.50 -8.91 -1.88
CA GLN A 154 -19.49 -10.03 -0.92
C GLN A 154 -18.54 -11.14 -1.38
N PHE A 155 -18.54 -11.47 -2.68
CA PHE A 155 -17.61 -12.44 -3.25
C PHE A 155 -16.15 -12.03 -3.01
N GLY A 156 -15.75 -10.81 -3.40
CA GLY A 156 -14.39 -10.34 -3.24
C GLY A 156 -13.95 -10.23 -1.78
N ALA A 157 -14.83 -9.79 -0.88
CA ALA A 157 -14.57 -9.76 0.56
C ALA A 157 -14.26 -11.18 1.09
N LEU A 158 -15.07 -12.18 0.74
CA LEU A 158 -14.80 -13.58 1.09
C LEU A 158 -13.49 -14.10 0.48
N GLN A 159 -13.15 -13.73 -0.76
CA GLN A 159 -11.90 -14.19 -1.38
C GLN A 159 -10.67 -13.60 -0.69
N VAL A 160 -10.70 -12.30 -0.34
CA VAL A 160 -9.62 -11.64 0.41
C VAL A 160 -9.51 -12.24 1.82
N ALA A 161 -10.65 -12.47 2.48
CA ALA A 161 -10.69 -13.07 3.81
C ALA A 161 -10.20 -14.53 3.79
N ASN A 162 -10.54 -15.33 2.78
CA ASN A 162 -10.10 -16.73 2.66
C ASN A 162 -8.63 -16.88 2.29
N HIS A 163 -8.02 -15.89 1.63
CA HIS A 163 -6.64 -15.98 1.17
C HIS A 163 -5.65 -16.19 2.33
N ASP A 164 -4.77 -17.19 2.23
CA ASP A 164 -3.91 -17.65 3.33
C ASP A 164 -2.92 -16.57 3.79
N ASN A 165 -2.32 -15.86 2.83
CA ASN A 165 -1.25 -14.91 3.11
C ASN A 165 -1.71 -13.43 3.13
N ALA A 166 -2.98 -13.14 2.84
CA ALA A 166 -3.40 -11.74 2.68
C ALA A 166 -3.34 -10.99 4.01
N ILE A 167 -4.01 -11.52 5.04
CA ILE A 167 -4.01 -10.94 6.39
C ILE A 167 -2.60 -10.90 6.99
N PRO A 168 -1.79 -11.98 6.98
CA PRO A 168 -0.42 -11.92 7.47
C PRO A 168 0.46 -10.87 6.80
N ARG A 169 0.32 -10.66 5.48
CA ARG A 169 1.06 -9.63 4.74
C ARG A 169 0.61 -8.22 5.12
N LEU A 170 -0.70 -7.99 5.27
CA LEU A 170 -1.24 -6.72 5.75
C LEU A 170 -0.70 -6.38 7.14
N VAL A 171 -0.70 -7.35 8.06
CA VAL A 171 -0.18 -7.17 9.42
C VAL A 171 1.33 -6.93 9.44
N THR A 172 2.08 -7.65 8.61
CA THR A 172 3.53 -7.43 8.48
C THR A 172 3.83 -6.03 7.96
N THR A 173 3.05 -5.56 6.98
CA THR A 173 3.17 -4.21 6.43
C THR A 173 2.80 -3.17 7.50
N LEU A 174 1.70 -3.36 8.21
CA LEU A 174 1.28 -2.47 9.30
C LEU A 174 2.36 -2.32 10.36
N SER A 175 2.99 -3.43 10.77
CA SER A 175 4.09 -3.39 11.73
C SER A 175 5.26 -2.56 11.23
N GLY A 176 5.67 -2.73 9.97
CA GLY A 176 6.75 -1.93 9.39
C GLY A 176 6.41 -0.44 9.35
N LEU A 177 5.18 -0.08 8.97
CA LEU A 177 4.74 1.31 8.92
C LEU A 177 4.67 1.94 10.32
N VAL A 178 4.22 1.19 11.33
CA VAL A 178 4.21 1.66 12.71
C VAL A 178 5.65 1.83 13.21
N ASP A 179 6.55 0.90 12.93
CA ASP A 179 7.96 1.03 13.30
C ASP A 179 8.60 2.27 12.63
N GLU A 180 8.33 2.52 11.35
CA GLU A 180 8.76 3.72 10.62
C GLU A 180 8.23 5.02 11.26
N LEU A 181 6.98 5.02 11.70
CA LEU A 181 6.36 6.16 12.36
C LEU A 181 7.10 6.57 13.64
N TYR A 182 7.49 5.56 14.44
CA TYR A 182 8.20 5.80 15.71
C TYR A 182 9.69 6.04 15.51
N ASP A 183 10.33 5.44 14.50
CA ASP A 183 11.73 5.75 14.15
C ASP A 183 11.88 7.21 13.70
N ALA A 184 10.87 7.77 13.01
CA ALA A 184 10.84 9.19 12.65
C ALA A 184 10.72 10.12 13.88
N SER A 185 10.21 9.61 15.00
CA SER A 185 9.95 10.37 16.22
C SER A 185 11.14 10.49 17.18
N ASP A 186 12.18 9.68 16.99
CA ASP A 186 13.40 9.78 17.79
C ASP A 186 14.24 10.99 17.31
N PRO A 187 14.43 12.04 18.13
CA PRO A 187 15.34 13.11 17.75
C PRO A 187 16.73 12.52 17.68
N VAL A 188 17.35 12.55 16.49
CA VAL A 188 18.77 12.30 16.33
C VAL A 188 19.48 13.27 17.27
N VAL A 189 19.91 12.78 18.43
CA VAL A 189 20.79 13.48 19.35
C VAL A 189 22.11 13.60 18.60
N THR A 190 22.22 14.64 17.78
CA THR A 190 23.50 15.11 17.30
C THR A 190 24.23 15.59 18.54
N ASP A 191 25.07 14.72 19.10
CA ASP A 191 26.09 15.06 20.08
C ASP A 191 27.00 16.13 19.46
N SER A 192 26.55 17.39 19.50
CA SER A 192 27.42 18.55 19.35
C SER A 192 28.08 18.76 20.71
N PRO A 193 29.40 18.54 20.85
CA PRO A 193 30.07 18.73 22.11
C PRO A 193 30.17 20.24 22.37
N ALA A 194 29.31 20.74 23.25
CA ALA A 194 29.47 22.06 23.83
C ALA A 194 30.70 22.09 24.74
N GLY A 195 31.63 23.01 24.46
CA GLY A 195 32.46 23.62 25.51
C GLY A 195 33.90 23.99 25.13
N SER A 196 34.14 25.26 24.79
CA SER A 196 35.21 26.05 25.43
C SER A 196 35.07 27.54 25.07
N GLY A 197 34.99 28.38 26.11
CA GLY A 197 34.53 29.77 26.03
C GLY A 197 35.54 30.85 25.62
N GLY A 198 35.07 32.09 25.65
CA GLY A 198 35.89 33.30 25.55
C GLY A 198 35.11 34.57 25.19
N ASN A 199 34.62 35.31 26.19
CA ASN A 199 34.07 36.67 26.05
C ASN A 199 35.11 37.67 25.52
N ARG A 200 34.72 38.60 24.61
CA ARG A 200 34.99 40.06 24.74
C ARG A 200 34.33 40.99 23.70
N ALA A 201 33.59 41.96 24.26
CA ALA A 201 33.15 43.30 23.86
C ALA A 201 33.59 44.00 22.53
N ALA A 202 32.55 44.52 21.84
CA ALA A 202 32.32 45.88 21.30
C ALA A 202 33.40 46.66 20.50
N ALA A 203 33.08 47.01 19.24
CA ALA A 203 33.08 48.38 18.68
C ALA A 203 32.65 48.40 17.18
N HIS A 204 31.93 49.45 16.78
CA HIS A 204 31.37 49.70 15.43
C HIS A 204 32.34 50.57 14.55
N PRO A 205 32.04 50.96 13.29
CA PRO A 205 32.84 50.70 12.07
C PRO A 205 33.57 51.96 11.50
N PRO A 206 34.19 51.93 10.28
CA PRO A 206 33.43 52.22 9.04
C PRO A 206 33.90 51.53 7.73
N ALA A 207 32.91 51.38 6.82
CA ALA A 207 32.93 51.46 5.35
C ALA A 207 34.10 50.92 4.51
N GLY A 208 33.77 50.01 3.57
CA GLY A 208 34.53 49.82 2.34
C GLY A 208 34.32 48.47 1.64
N ASP A 209 33.50 48.50 0.59
CA ASP A 209 33.68 47.75 -0.66
C ASP A 209 33.10 46.33 -0.82
N LEU A 210 31.99 46.31 -1.56
CA LEU A 210 31.55 45.40 -2.63
C LEU A 210 32.26 44.05 -2.80
N GLY A 211 31.49 42.97 -2.63
CA GLY A 211 31.83 41.63 -3.11
C GLY A 211 30.67 40.69 -2.84
N ALA A 212 29.86 40.45 -3.87
CA ALA A 212 28.83 39.42 -3.87
C ALA A 212 29.48 38.04 -3.79
N ASP A 213 29.00 37.20 -2.88
CA ASP A 213 28.89 35.75 -3.04
C ASP A 213 27.89 35.25 -1.98
N LYS A 214 26.65 35.02 -2.42
CA LYS A 214 25.58 34.37 -1.67
C LYS A 214 25.21 33.10 -2.45
N ALA A 215 25.84 32.00 -2.06
CA ALA A 215 25.58 30.61 -2.39
C ALA A 215 26.28 29.85 -1.24
N ASP A 216 25.66 29.02 -0.42
CA ASP A 216 24.58 28.06 -0.64
C ASP A 216 23.67 28.05 0.60
N ASP A 217 22.37 28.23 0.43
CA ASP A 217 21.31 27.97 1.43
C ASP A 217 20.01 27.64 0.65
N ALA A 218 20.11 26.75 -0.35
CA ALA A 218 18.99 26.42 -1.24
C ALA A 218 18.59 24.93 -1.22
N ASP A 219 19.32 24.06 -0.51
CA ASP A 219 19.01 22.63 -0.46
C ASP A 219 18.08 22.23 0.72
N ASP A 220 17.88 23.08 1.74
CA ASP A 220 17.05 22.74 2.92
C ASP A 220 15.53 22.91 2.70
N ALA A 221 15.10 23.58 1.62
CA ALA A 221 13.67 23.87 1.41
C ALA A 221 12.93 22.74 0.67
N ASP A 222 13.59 22.03 -0.24
CA ASP A 222 12.98 20.90 -0.98
C ASP A 222 12.86 19.65 -0.09
N ASP A 223 13.80 19.41 0.83
CA ASP A 223 13.78 18.25 1.74
C ASP A 223 12.67 18.32 2.80
N ALA A 224 12.26 19.52 3.22
CA ALA A 224 11.23 19.71 4.24
C ALA A 224 9.81 19.45 3.71
N ASP A 225 9.51 19.90 2.50
CA ASP A 225 8.25 19.57 1.81
C ASP A 225 8.22 18.07 1.46
N ASP A 226 9.40 17.47 1.19
CA ASP A 226 9.50 16.05 0.89
C ASP A 226 9.29 15.14 2.13
N ALA A 227 9.62 15.58 3.34
CA ALA A 227 9.36 14.81 4.55
C ALA A 227 7.87 14.80 4.96
N ASP A 228 7.14 15.88 4.67
CA ASP A 228 5.73 16.02 5.06
C ASP A 228 4.81 15.10 4.22
N ASP A 229 4.96 15.03 2.88
CA ASP A 229 4.11 14.09 2.12
C ASP A 229 4.44 12.61 2.41
N ASP A 230 5.65 12.30 2.88
CA ASP A 230 6.05 10.92 3.24
C ASP A 230 5.28 10.47 4.46
N LEU A 231 5.24 11.33 5.49
CA LEU A 231 4.49 11.13 6.71
C LEU A 231 2.97 11.05 6.44
N VAL A 232 2.43 11.92 5.57
CA VAL A 232 1.03 11.85 5.13
C VAL A 232 0.73 10.51 4.42
N GLY A 233 1.66 10.04 3.57
CA GLY A 233 1.56 8.74 2.91
C GLY A 233 1.55 7.59 3.91
N LEU A 234 2.40 7.67 4.93
CA LEU A 234 2.52 6.68 6.01
C LEU A 234 1.22 6.56 6.81
N HIS A 235 0.68 7.68 7.31
CA HIS A 235 -0.60 7.71 8.04
C HIS A 235 -1.75 7.15 7.21
N ARG A 236 -1.80 7.52 5.92
CA ARG A 236 -2.82 7.02 5.00
C ARG A 236 -2.78 5.50 4.88
N LEU A 237 -1.59 4.90 4.78
CA LEU A 237 -1.44 3.46 4.71
C LEU A 237 -1.87 2.77 6.00
N ILE A 238 -1.44 3.27 7.16
CA ILE A 238 -1.84 2.74 8.47
C ILE A 238 -3.37 2.70 8.56
N LYS A 239 -4.02 3.83 8.28
CA LYS A 239 -5.49 3.93 8.27
C LYS A 239 -6.14 2.94 7.31
N GLN A 240 -5.65 2.84 6.07
CA GLN A 240 -6.20 1.93 5.08
C GLN A 240 -6.05 0.45 5.47
N ILE A 241 -4.93 0.06 6.07
CA ILE A 241 -4.73 -1.32 6.53
C ILE A 241 -5.66 -1.63 7.71
N VAL A 242 -5.75 -0.74 8.71
CA VAL A 242 -6.63 -0.93 9.87
C VAL A 242 -8.08 -1.08 9.44
N LEU A 243 -8.57 -0.19 8.56
CA LEU A 243 -9.93 -0.26 8.00
C LEU A 243 -10.19 -1.57 7.24
N LEU A 244 -9.24 -1.99 6.41
CA LEU A 244 -9.38 -3.21 5.62
C LEU A 244 -9.38 -4.45 6.52
N LEU A 245 -8.47 -4.52 7.50
CA LEU A 245 -8.43 -5.60 8.48
C LEU A 245 -9.72 -5.66 9.29
N HIS A 246 -10.19 -4.53 9.80
CA HIS A 246 -11.44 -4.45 10.56
C HIS A 246 -12.62 -4.95 9.74
N ARG A 247 -12.78 -4.49 8.49
CA ARG A 247 -13.84 -4.97 7.60
C ARG A 247 -13.80 -6.49 7.41
N LEU A 248 -12.62 -7.08 7.24
CA LEU A 248 -12.49 -8.53 7.01
C LEU A 248 -12.77 -9.36 8.27
N VAL A 249 -12.43 -8.84 9.45
CA VAL A 249 -12.51 -9.57 10.73
C VAL A 249 -13.86 -9.36 11.43
N ALA A 250 -14.42 -8.15 11.37
CA ALA A 250 -15.63 -7.78 12.08
C ALA A 250 -16.92 -8.16 11.33
N ASP A 251 -16.89 -8.27 10.00
CA ASP A 251 -18.06 -8.67 9.22
C ASP A 251 -18.38 -10.17 9.44
N PRO A 252 -19.58 -10.53 9.93
CA PRO A 252 -19.98 -11.93 10.13
C PRO A 252 -19.89 -12.80 8.87
N ALA A 253 -19.98 -12.21 7.68
CA ALA A 253 -19.87 -12.94 6.42
C ALA A 253 -18.42 -13.38 6.12
N THR A 254 -17.43 -12.73 6.70
CA THR A 254 -16.01 -12.98 6.43
C THR A 254 -15.21 -13.41 7.65
N ALA A 255 -15.70 -13.17 8.87
CA ALA A 255 -15.01 -13.45 10.13
C ALA A 255 -14.49 -14.91 10.23
N ASP A 256 -15.33 -15.89 9.88
CA ASP A 256 -14.99 -17.31 9.91
C ASP A 256 -13.88 -17.66 8.90
N ALA A 257 -13.91 -17.02 7.73
CA ALA A 257 -12.91 -17.19 6.66
C ALA A 257 -11.59 -16.49 6.98
N ALA A 258 -11.67 -15.31 7.60
CA ALA A 258 -10.53 -14.53 8.03
C ALA A 258 -9.73 -15.31 9.08
N ASN A 259 -10.39 -15.92 10.06
CA ASN A 259 -9.80 -16.74 11.13
C ASN A 259 -8.42 -16.22 11.55
N ILE A 260 -8.40 -14.97 12.01
CA ILE A 260 -7.19 -14.17 12.13
C ILE A 260 -6.13 -14.86 12.99
N GLN A 261 -6.55 -15.49 14.09
CA GLN A 261 -5.65 -16.21 14.99
C GLN A 261 -4.91 -17.36 14.27
N SER A 262 -5.64 -18.18 13.50
CA SER A 262 -5.04 -19.30 12.77
C SER A 262 -4.07 -18.82 11.69
N LYS A 263 -4.42 -17.75 10.96
CA LYS A 263 -3.56 -17.23 9.88
C LYS A 263 -2.31 -16.55 10.41
N LEU A 264 -2.44 -15.78 11.49
CA LEU A 264 -1.30 -15.14 12.13
C LEU A 264 -0.35 -16.15 12.78
N ALA A 265 -0.87 -17.24 13.37
CA ALA A 265 -0.04 -18.30 13.95
C ALA A 265 0.89 -18.97 12.92
N MET A 266 0.54 -18.94 11.63
CA MET A 266 1.37 -19.46 10.55
C MET A 266 2.47 -18.51 10.09
N ALA A 267 2.40 -17.22 10.48
CA ALA A 267 3.40 -16.22 10.16
C ALA A 267 4.39 -16.04 11.32
N TYR A 268 5.69 -15.94 10.99
CA TYR A 268 6.73 -15.75 12.01
C TYR A 268 6.49 -14.46 12.80
N GLY A 269 6.21 -14.54 14.09
CA GLY A 269 5.91 -13.38 14.93
C GLY A 269 4.56 -12.71 14.63
N GLY A 270 3.67 -13.37 13.86
CA GLY A 270 2.41 -12.81 13.40
C GLY A 270 1.52 -12.26 14.52
N PRO A 271 1.19 -13.07 15.55
CA PRO A 271 0.34 -12.62 16.66
C PRO A 271 0.99 -11.47 17.46
N GLN A 272 2.31 -11.54 17.68
CA GLN A 272 3.02 -10.49 18.42
C GLN A 272 3.04 -9.16 17.66
N ARG A 273 3.37 -9.18 16.36
CA ARG A 273 3.34 -7.97 15.53
C ARG A 273 1.94 -7.36 15.48
N TYR A 274 0.93 -8.20 15.29
CA TYR A 274 -0.46 -7.76 15.29
C TYR A 274 -0.84 -6.98 16.55
N ILE A 275 -0.64 -7.59 17.72
CA ILE A 275 -1.01 -6.96 19.00
C ILE A 275 -0.18 -5.70 19.27
N LEU A 276 1.14 -5.74 19.04
CA LEU A 276 2.01 -4.59 19.29
C LEU A 276 1.67 -3.40 18.40
N SER A 277 1.50 -3.62 17.09
CA SER A 277 1.18 -2.55 16.14
C SER A 277 -0.18 -1.93 16.43
N LEU A 278 -1.21 -2.75 16.71
CA LEU A 278 -2.53 -2.23 17.03
C LEU A 278 -2.58 -1.54 18.39
N SER A 279 -1.86 -2.04 19.39
CA SER A 279 -1.77 -1.39 20.70
C SER A 279 -1.14 0.00 20.57
N ARG A 280 -0.06 0.13 19.79
CA ARG A 280 0.55 1.44 19.51
C ARG A 280 -0.41 2.40 18.82
N ILE A 281 -1.14 1.93 17.80
CA ILE A 281 -2.15 2.75 17.11
C ILE A 281 -3.30 3.12 18.05
N HIS A 282 -3.75 2.20 18.90
CA HIS A 282 -4.83 2.44 19.86
C HIS A 282 -4.47 3.52 20.89
N PHE A 283 -3.24 3.51 21.39
CA PHE A 283 -2.74 4.49 22.35
C PHE A 283 -2.08 5.71 21.70
N ALA A 284 -2.20 5.87 20.38
CA ALA A 284 -1.67 7.04 19.69
C ALA A 284 -2.39 8.31 20.17
N GLU A 285 -1.63 9.31 20.57
CA GLU A 285 -2.12 10.59 21.05
C GLU A 285 -2.09 11.62 19.90
N GLU A 286 -3.25 12.18 19.56
CA GLU A 286 -3.40 13.18 18.48
C GLU A 286 -2.54 14.45 18.71
N ASP A 287 -2.14 14.71 19.96
CA ASP A 287 -1.32 15.86 20.37
C ASP A 287 0.19 15.68 20.05
N LEU A 288 0.64 14.49 19.65
CA LEU A 288 2.03 14.23 19.24
C LEU A 288 2.22 14.46 17.74
N VAL A 289 3.29 15.19 17.37
CA VAL A 289 3.56 15.63 15.97
C VAL A 289 3.53 14.48 14.96
N TYR A 290 4.07 13.33 15.33
CA TYR A 290 4.15 12.15 14.45
C TYR A 290 2.86 11.32 14.45
N GLU A 291 2.01 11.45 15.46
CA GLU A 291 0.77 10.68 15.60
C GLU A 291 -0.48 11.49 15.21
N ALA A 292 -0.34 12.81 15.00
CA ALA A 292 -1.42 13.73 14.62
C ALA A 292 -2.20 13.32 13.34
N GLY A 293 -1.65 12.46 12.50
CA GLY A 293 -2.35 11.91 11.32
C GLY A 293 -3.14 10.62 11.58
N ILE A 294 -3.05 10.04 12.78
CA ILE A 294 -3.87 8.91 13.21
C ILE A 294 -5.12 9.47 13.88
N ASP A 295 -6.26 9.41 13.19
CA ASP A 295 -7.53 9.87 13.74
C ASP A 295 -8.12 8.91 14.79
N GLU A 296 -9.01 9.46 15.63
CA GLU A 296 -9.72 8.73 16.69
C GLU A 296 -10.49 7.51 16.13
N GLU A 297 -11.03 7.61 14.91
CA GLU A 297 -11.70 6.49 14.23
C GLU A 297 -10.72 5.32 14.00
N THR A 298 -9.51 5.60 13.52
CA THR A 298 -8.49 4.57 13.28
C THR A 298 -8.02 3.95 14.60
N ALA A 299 -7.84 4.75 15.66
CA ALA A 299 -7.47 4.27 16.99
C ALA A 299 -8.57 3.37 17.60
N GLU A 300 -9.84 3.72 17.42
CA GLU A 300 -10.98 2.93 17.89
C GLU A 300 -11.13 1.62 17.14
N LEU A 301 -10.95 1.62 15.81
CA LEU A 301 -10.94 0.39 15.02
C LEU A 301 -9.77 -0.53 15.42
N ALA A 302 -8.62 0.03 15.76
CA ALA A 302 -7.48 -0.73 16.27
C ALA A 302 -7.78 -1.37 17.64
N ARG A 303 -8.52 -0.66 18.51
CA ARG A 303 -9.04 -1.20 19.79
C ARG A 303 -9.94 -2.40 19.56
N GLU A 304 -10.95 -2.26 18.70
CA GLU A 304 -11.88 -3.36 18.37
C GLU A 304 -11.13 -4.56 17.78
N LEU A 305 -10.16 -4.31 16.90
CA LEU A 305 -9.30 -5.35 16.34
C LEU A 305 -8.52 -6.13 17.41
N CYS A 306 -8.01 -5.46 18.45
CA CYS A 306 -7.37 -6.14 19.57
C CYS A 306 -8.32 -7.09 20.30
N GLU A 307 -9.58 -6.69 20.49
CA GLU A 307 -10.59 -7.50 21.20
C GLU A 307 -10.92 -8.82 20.49
N PHE A 308 -10.79 -8.89 19.15
CA PHE A 308 -11.00 -10.13 18.39
C PHE A 308 -9.91 -11.19 18.58
N VAL A 309 -8.72 -10.79 19.03
CA VAL A 309 -7.58 -11.71 19.24
C VAL A 309 -7.37 -12.02 20.71
N VAL A 310 -7.71 -11.07 21.59
CA VAL A 310 -7.56 -11.24 23.03
C VAL A 310 -8.63 -12.19 23.56
N THR A 311 -8.21 -13.37 23.98
CA THR A 311 -9.06 -14.24 24.81
C THR A 311 -9.29 -13.56 26.17
N PRO A 312 -10.45 -13.74 26.83
CA PRO A 312 -10.75 -13.05 28.10
C PRO A 312 -9.70 -13.28 29.20
N ASP A 313 -8.93 -14.36 29.13
CA ASP A 313 -7.83 -14.66 30.07
C ASP A 313 -6.54 -13.88 29.77
N GLU A 314 -6.31 -13.43 28.53
CA GLU A 314 -5.13 -12.65 28.11
C GLU A 314 -5.36 -11.13 28.20
N GLY A 315 -6.62 -10.68 28.14
CA GLY A 315 -6.98 -9.26 28.26
C GLY A 315 -6.71 -8.68 29.64
N GLU A 316 -6.73 -9.53 30.67
CA GLU A 316 -6.37 -9.14 32.03
C GLU A 316 -4.85 -8.84 32.12
N GLY A 317 -4.00 -9.58 31.41
CA GLY A 317 -2.54 -9.39 31.40
C GLY A 317 -2.06 -8.16 30.62
N VAL A 318 -2.73 -7.81 29.51
CA VAL A 318 -2.45 -6.55 28.78
C VAL A 318 -2.90 -5.35 29.61
N ARG A 319 -4.07 -5.43 30.26
CA ARG A 319 -4.54 -4.37 31.17
C ARG A 319 -3.64 -4.21 32.40
N GLU A 320 -3.00 -5.28 32.87
CA GLU A 320 -2.04 -5.24 33.96
C GLU A 320 -0.67 -4.69 33.53
N ALA A 321 -0.23 -4.95 32.29
CA ALA A 321 1.03 -4.47 31.73
C ALA A 321 0.99 -2.97 31.33
N PHE A 322 -0.17 -2.47 30.92
CA PHE A 322 -0.40 -1.07 30.53
C PHE A 322 -1.26 -0.31 31.56
N GLY A 323 -1.43 -0.85 32.76
CA GLY A 323 -2.36 -0.34 33.77
C GLY A 323 -2.05 1.06 34.29
N VAL A 324 -2.95 1.99 33.96
CA VAL A 324 -3.57 2.92 34.92
C VAL A 324 -4.67 2.17 35.68
#